data_AF-A0A4Q2AX23-F1
#
_entry.id   AF-A0A4Q2AX23-F1
#
_cell.length_a   1.000
_cell.length_b   1.000
_cell.length_c   1.000
_cell.angle_alpha   90.00
_cell.angle_beta   90.00
_cell.angle_gamma   90.00
#
_symmetry.space_group_name_H-M   'P 1'
#
loop_
_entity.id
_entity.type
_entity.pdbx_description
1 polymer ?
#
loop_
_entity_poly.entity_id
_entity_poly.type
_entity_poly.pdbx_seq_one_letter_code
_entity_poly.pdbx_strand_id
1 'polypeptide(L)'
;MLREYRKVATIKAEKFTEEPEQVFKYGMFPDIDNRTNEFQYFLPTKEGDMRINLGDWIATGEKGEHWAIKDDIFRLTYELVED
;
A
#
# COMPACT_ATOMS: atom_id res chain seq x y z
N MET A 1 -27.58 15.21 -14.45
CA MET A 1 -26.33 15.53 -15.17
C MET A 1 -25.19 14.84 -14.45
N LEU A 2 -24.36 14.10 -15.17
CA LEU A 2 -23.11 13.54 -14.65
C LEU A 2 -22.00 14.59 -14.80
N ARG A 3 -21.13 14.70 -13.80
CA ARG A 3 -19.96 15.58 -13.80
C ARG A 3 -18.77 14.78 -13.29
N GLU A 4 -17.64 14.93 -13.95
CA GLU A 4 -16.39 14.26 -13.59
C GLU A 4 -15.50 15.24 -12.83
N TYR A 5 -14.82 14.73 -11.80
CA TYR A 5 -13.92 15.50 -10.95
C TYR A 5 -12.66 14.67 -10.69
N ARG A 6 -11.50 15.32 -10.72
CA ARG A 6 -10.23 14.71 -10.30
C ARG A 6 -9.82 15.22 -8.92
N LYS A 7 -9.24 14.36 -8.09
CA LYS A 7 -8.65 14.76 -6.81
C LYS A 7 -7.41 15.62 -7.08
N VAL A 8 -7.29 16.75 -6.38
CA VAL A 8 -6.15 17.69 -6.53
C VAL A 8 -5.01 17.43 -5.55
N ALA A 9 -5.26 16.72 -4.46
CA ALA A 9 -4.25 16.40 -3.47
C ALA A 9 -3.29 15.31 -3.98
N THR A 10 -2.00 15.50 -3.73
CA THR A 10 -0.97 14.47 -3.91
C THR A 10 -1.05 13.44 -2.78
N ILE A 11 -0.41 12.29 -2.99
CA ILE A 11 -0.22 11.28 -1.95
C ILE A 11 1.26 10.97 -1.80
N LYS A 12 1.64 10.46 -0.62
CA LYS A 12 2.92 9.78 -0.45
C LYS A 12 2.69 8.29 -0.61
N ALA A 13 3.55 7.61 -1.35
CA ALA A 13 3.47 6.16 -1.50
C ALA A 13 4.88 5.56 -1.56
N GLU A 14 5.01 4.35 -1.02
CA GLU A 14 6.24 3.58 -1.03
C GLU A 14 5.95 2.19 -1.60
N LYS A 15 6.82 1.70 -2.50
CA LYS A 15 6.68 0.35 -3.05
C LYS A 15 7.08 -0.66 -1.99
N PHE A 16 6.26 -1.68 -1.78
CA PHE A 16 6.51 -2.73 -0.80
C PHE A 16 7.58 -3.71 -1.32
N THR A 17 8.61 -3.94 -0.52
CA THR A 17 9.80 -4.73 -0.86
C THR A 17 10.04 -5.92 0.08
N GLU A 18 9.16 -6.14 1.07
CA GLU A 18 9.33 -7.18 2.11
C GLU A 18 10.56 -7.02 3.01
N GLU A 19 11.31 -5.93 2.85
CA GLU A 19 12.49 -5.64 3.67
C GLU A 19 12.09 -5.50 5.15
N PRO A 20 12.81 -6.14 6.10
CA PRO A 20 12.42 -6.15 7.51
C PRO A 20 12.21 -4.76 8.12
N GLU A 21 13.01 -3.78 7.70
CA GLU A 21 12.88 -2.38 8.14
C GLU A 21 11.54 -1.78 7.71
N GLN A 22 11.09 -2.06 6.47
CA GLN A 22 9.82 -1.59 5.95
C GLN A 22 8.65 -2.29 6.63
N VAL A 23 8.74 -3.61 6.83
CA VAL A 23 7.75 -4.41 7.57
C VAL A 23 7.55 -3.85 8.97
N PHE A 24 8.65 -3.56 9.69
CA PHE A 24 8.61 -2.98 11.03
C PHE A 24 8.05 -1.55 11.02
N LYS A 25 8.47 -0.71 10.08
CA LYS A 25 8.00 0.68 9.92
C LYS A 25 6.48 0.77 9.85
N TYR A 26 5.84 -0.16 9.14
CA TYR A 26 4.39 -0.17 8.94
C TYR A 26 3.64 -1.08 9.92
N GLY A 27 4.32 -1.65 10.93
CA GLY A 27 3.71 -2.51 11.94
C GLY A 27 3.05 -3.76 11.33
N MET A 28 3.61 -4.28 10.24
CA MET A 28 3.06 -5.44 9.55
C MET A 28 3.36 -6.72 10.32
N PHE A 29 2.44 -7.67 10.23
CA PHE A 29 2.60 -9.00 10.80
C PHE A 29 2.89 -10.00 9.67
N PRO A 30 4.05 -10.67 9.67
CA PRO A 30 4.29 -11.79 8.79
C PRO A 30 3.50 -13.00 9.30
N ASP A 31 2.64 -13.54 8.46
CA ASP A 31 2.01 -14.85 8.63
C ASP A 31 2.69 -15.87 7.70
N ILE A 32 2.58 -17.17 8.00
CA ILE A 32 3.10 -18.23 7.14
C ILE A 32 1.91 -18.97 6.53
N ASP A 33 1.82 -18.95 5.20
CA ASP A 33 0.85 -19.80 4.51
C ASP A 33 1.29 -21.27 4.63
N ASN A 34 0.59 -22.05 5.45
CA ASN A 34 0.90 -23.47 5.68
C ASN A 34 0.81 -24.34 4.42
N ARG A 35 0.22 -23.85 3.31
CA ARG A 35 0.11 -24.59 2.05
C ARG A 35 1.29 -24.34 1.13
N THR A 36 1.78 -23.10 1.07
CA THR A 36 2.89 -22.71 0.18
C THR A 36 4.23 -22.60 0.92
N ASN A 37 4.20 -22.53 2.25
CA ASN A 37 5.34 -22.25 3.12
C ASN A 37 6.01 -20.89 2.78
N GLU A 38 5.20 -19.92 2.38
CA GLU A 38 5.61 -18.55 2.04
C GLU A 38 5.11 -17.57 3.10
N PHE A 39 5.84 -16.46 3.27
CA PHE A 39 5.40 -15.35 4.11
C PHE A 39 4.24 -14.59 3.45
N GLN A 40 3.24 -14.23 4.24
CA GLN A 40 2.19 -13.31 3.87
C GLN A 40 2.26 -12.09 4.76
N TYR A 41 2.11 -10.91 4.15
CA TYR A 41 2.16 -9.65 4.87
C TYR A 41 0.79 -9.00 4.90
N PHE A 42 0.45 -8.49 6.08
CA PHE A 42 -0.79 -7.76 6.32
C PHE A 42 -0.47 -6.37 6.84
N LEU A 43 -0.91 -5.36 6.10
CA LEU A 43 -0.83 -3.95 6.45
C LEU A 43 -2.01 -3.59 7.36
N PRO A 44 -1.77 -3.11 8.59
CA PRO A 44 -2.84 -2.59 9.44
C PRO A 44 -3.43 -1.30 8.82
N THR A 45 -4.74 -1.30 8.55
CA THR A 45 -5.47 -0.10 8.09
C THR A 45 -6.60 0.27 9.06
N LYS A 46 -7.33 1.36 8.76
CA LYS A 46 -8.49 1.78 9.57
C LYS A 46 -9.68 0.83 9.44
N GLU A 47 -9.70 0.04 8.39
CA GLU A 47 -10.77 -0.91 8.03
C GLU A 47 -10.43 -2.35 8.45
N GLY A 48 -9.23 -2.57 9.00
CA GLY A 48 -8.70 -3.87 9.37
C GLY A 48 -7.41 -4.20 8.62
N ASP A 49 -6.92 -5.42 8.82
CA ASP A 49 -5.69 -5.87 8.20
C ASP A 49 -5.88 -6.15 6.70
N MET A 50 -5.05 -5.53 5.86
CA MET A 50 -5.11 -5.66 4.41
C MET A 50 -3.90 -6.43 3.90
N ARG A 51 -4.14 -7.53 3.15
CA ARG A 51 -3.06 -8.29 2.52
C ARG A 51 -2.30 -7.41 1.52
N ILE A 52 -0.97 -7.41 1.60
CA ILE A 52 -0.07 -6.75 0.67
C ILE A 52 0.94 -7.77 0.12
N ASN A 53 1.33 -7.61 -1.15
CA ASN A 53 2.26 -8.54 -1.81
C ASN A 53 3.47 -7.75 -2.33
N LEU A 54 4.61 -8.43 -2.49
CA LEU A 54 5.81 -7.86 -3.08
C LEU A 54 5.49 -7.02 -4.32
N GLY A 55 5.89 -5.75 -4.28
CA GLY A 55 5.72 -4.79 -5.36
C GLY A 55 4.41 -4.01 -5.38
N ASP A 56 3.42 -4.35 -4.54
CA ASP A 56 2.28 -3.48 -4.25
C ASP A 56 2.77 -2.18 -3.58
N TRP A 57 1.92 -1.16 -3.49
CA TRP A 57 2.26 0.16 -2.95
C TRP A 57 1.55 0.44 -1.64
N ILE A 58 2.26 1.04 -0.69
CA ILE A 58 1.71 1.52 0.58
C ILE A 58 1.50 3.02 0.46
N ALA A 59 0.26 3.45 0.27
CA ALA A 59 -0.08 4.86 0.26
C ALA A 59 -0.30 5.37 1.69
N THR A 60 0.06 6.63 1.92
CA THR A 60 -0.09 7.32 3.21
C THR A 60 -0.94 8.57 3.04
N GLY A 61 -2.01 8.65 3.83
CA GLY A 61 -2.90 9.80 3.87
C GLY A 61 -2.43 10.89 4.85
N GLU A 62 -3.12 12.02 4.85
CA GLU A 62 -2.70 13.21 5.61
C GLU A 62 -2.71 13.01 7.13
N LYS A 63 -3.54 12.10 7.65
CA LYS A 63 -3.58 11.78 9.09
C LYS A 63 -2.74 10.55 9.44
N GLY A 64 -1.87 10.12 8.54
CA GLY A 64 -1.00 8.96 8.74
C GLY A 64 -1.69 7.60 8.55
N GLU A 65 -2.93 7.55 8.06
CA GLU A 65 -3.51 6.26 7.63
C GLU A 65 -2.74 5.66 6.46
N HIS A 66 -2.73 4.34 6.40
CA HIS A 66 -2.14 3.57 5.32
C HIS A 66 -3.16 2.70 4.62
N TRP A 67 -2.96 2.46 3.32
CA TRP A 67 -3.69 1.46 2.55
C TRP A 67 -2.80 0.89 1.45
N ALA A 68 -3.06 -0.37 1.08
CA ALA A 68 -2.35 -1.02 -0.01
C ALA A 68 -3.01 -0.70 -1.37
N ILE A 69 -2.19 -0.50 -2.40
CA ILE A 69 -2.61 -0.30 -3.78
C ILE A 69 -1.85 -1.30 -4.65
N LYS A 70 -2.54 -2.02 -5.52
CA LYS A 70 -1.88 -2.93 -6.48
C LYS A 70 -0.96 -2.15 -7.43
N ASP A 71 0.18 -2.74 -7.82
CA ASP A 71 1.18 -2.07 -8.68
C ASP A 71 0.58 -1.61 -10.02
N ASP A 72 -0.27 -2.43 -10.65
CA ASP A 72 -0.95 -2.10 -11.89
C ASP A 72 -1.94 -0.94 -11.72
N ILE A 73 -2.73 -0.94 -10.66
CA ILE A 73 -3.63 0.15 -10.30
C ILE A 73 -2.83 1.41 -10.01
N PHE A 74 -1.74 1.32 -9.24
CA PHE A 74 -0.93 2.48 -8.88
C PHE A 74 -0.35 3.17 -10.12
N ARG A 75 0.27 2.39 -11.02
CA ARG A 75 0.85 2.93 -12.27
C ARG A 75 -0.19 3.52 -13.22
N LEU A 76 -1.43 3.02 -13.18
CA LEU A 76 -2.53 3.55 -13.98
C LEU A 76 -3.10 4.85 -13.40
N THR A 77 -2.98 5.07 -12.09
CA THR A 77 -3.69 6.14 -11.37
C THR A 77 -2.80 7.27 -10.88
N TYR A 78 -1.50 7.04 -10.73
CA TYR A 78 -0.56 8.01 -10.17
C TYR A 78 0.67 8.20 -11.06
N GLU A 79 1.13 9.44 -11.11
CA GLU A 79 2.40 9.84 -11.72
C GLU A 79 3.30 10.42 -10.62
N LEU A 80 4.61 10.25 -10.79
CA LEU A 80 5.58 10.88 -9.90
C LEU A 80 5.51 12.40 -10.09
N VAL A 81 5.44 13.14 -8.99
CA VAL A 81 5.63 14.59 -9.00
C VAL A 81 7.11 14.84 -8.79
N GLU A 82 7.77 15.40 -9.80
CA GLU A 82 9.15 15.89 -9.70
C GLU A 82 9.16 17.27 -9.01
N ASP A 83 10.21 17.56 -8.24
CA ASP A 83 10.47 18.87 -7.63
C ASP A 83 11.10 19.85 -8.63
#